data_AF-A0A954KIY6-F1
#
_entry.id   AF-A0A954KIY6-F1
#
_cell.length_a   1.000
_cell.length_b   1.000
_cell.length_c   1.000
_cell.angle_alpha   90.00
_cell.angle_beta   90.00
_cell.angle_gamma   90.00
#
_symmetry.space_group_name_H-M   'P 1'
#
loop_
_entity.id
_entity.type
_entity.pdbx_description
1 polymer ?
#
loop_
_entity_poly.entity_id
_entity_poly.type
_entity_poly.pdbx_seq_one_letter_code
_entity_poly.pdbx_strand_id
1 'polypeptide(L)'
;MTSICQQANKLIMPYYKVIDGLNYDRGILELAEALQGQSVGDLDLTDAEKLLDRVLDGGATTEVEQRSVQYILDHYQWTKSAREWLTKNTPTQSQAAIPA
;
A
#
# COMPACT_ATOMS: atom_id res chain seq x y z
N MET A 1 -38.56 3.45 15.08
CA MET A 1 -37.90 4.06 13.90
C MET A 1 -36.92 5.16 14.32
N THR A 2 -35.94 4.86 15.17
CA THR A 2 -34.80 5.78 15.35
C THR A 2 -33.62 5.04 15.93
N SER A 3 -32.56 4.90 15.15
CA SER A 3 -31.18 5.04 15.62
C SER A 3 -30.27 4.98 14.39
N ILE A 4 -30.29 6.09 13.67
CA ILE A 4 -29.31 6.45 12.65
C ILE A 4 -28.04 6.85 13.40
N CYS A 5 -27.38 5.90 14.06
CA CYS A 5 -26.16 6.16 14.83
C CYS A 5 -25.07 5.10 14.60
N GLN A 6 -25.12 4.36 13.50
CA GLN A 6 -24.02 3.48 13.07
C GLN A 6 -23.13 4.12 11.98
N GLN A 7 -23.27 5.43 11.75
CA GLN A 7 -22.59 6.11 10.63
C GLN A 7 -21.71 7.30 11.00
N ALA A 8 -21.38 7.50 12.28
CA ALA A 8 -20.65 8.68 12.74
C ALA A 8 -19.27 8.39 13.38
N ASN A 9 -18.56 7.35 12.93
CA ASN A 9 -17.15 7.15 13.32
C ASN A 9 -16.22 6.73 12.16
N LYS A 10 -16.64 6.96 10.91
CA LYS A 10 -15.83 6.68 9.70
C LYS A 10 -15.01 7.90 9.24
N LEU A 11 -14.80 8.90 10.10
CA LEU A 11 -14.31 10.22 9.68
C LEU A 11 -13.33 10.83 10.70
N ILE A 12 -12.15 10.23 10.87
CA ILE A 12 -10.84 10.87 11.19
C ILE A 12 -9.76 9.78 11.30
N MET A 13 -9.83 8.76 10.45
CA MET A 13 -8.66 7.89 10.28
C MET A 13 -7.58 8.75 9.63
N PRO A 14 -6.38 8.90 10.22
CA PRO A 14 -5.37 9.77 9.67
C PRO A 14 -5.05 9.28 8.25
N TYR A 15 -5.16 10.20 7.28
CA TYR A 15 -4.94 9.91 5.86
C TYR A 15 -3.54 9.31 5.62
N TYR A 16 -2.61 9.67 6.50
CA TYR A 16 -1.26 9.16 6.56
C TYR A 16 -1.03 8.30 7.81
N LYS A 17 -0.25 7.25 7.66
CA LYS A 17 0.29 6.45 8.76
C LYS A 17 1.76 6.83 8.95
N VAL A 18 2.17 7.11 10.17
CA VAL A 18 3.58 7.38 10.47
C VAL A 18 4.24 6.07 10.91
N ILE A 19 5.27 5.65 10.20
CA ILE A 19 6.10 4.49 10.54
C ILE A 19 7.55 4.99 10.58
N ASP A 20 8.28 4.74 11.65
CA ASP A 20 9.68 5.20 11.79
C ASP A 20 9.89 6.71 11.54
N GLY A 21 8.91 7.54 11.90
CA GLY A 21 8.95 9.00 11.71
C GLY A 21 8.70 9.47 10.27
N LEU A 22 8.43 8.55 9.33
CA LEU A 22 8.09 8.84 7.95
C LEU A 22 6.58 8.69 7.71
N ASN A 23 6.02 9.56 6.87
CA ASN A 23 4.62 9.45 6.44
C ASN A 23 4.47 8.42 5.33
N TYR A 24 3.41 7.61 5.44
CA TYR A 24 2.97 6.59 4.49
C TYR A 24 1.49 6.79 4.18
N ASP A 25 1.07 6.41 2.97
CA ASP A 25 -0.32 6.41 2.57
C ASP A 25 -1.04 5.23 3.22
N ARG A 26 -2.04 5.55 4.04
CA ARG A 26 -2.78 4.53 4.79
C ARG A 26 -3.58 3.62 3.85
N GLY A 27 -4.17 4.15 2.78
CA GLY A 27 -5.00 3.39 1.87
C GLY A 27 -4.22 2.34 1.10
N ILE A 28 -2.98 2.66 0.70
CA ILE A 28 -2.07 1.71 0.06
C ILE A 28 -1.69 0.59 1.04
N LEU A 29 -1.38 0.91 2.30
CA LEU A 29 -1.04 -0.09 3.32
C LEU A 29 -2.21 -1.01 3.66
N GLU A 30 -3.42 -0.47 3.83
CA GLU A 30 -4.62 -1.27 4.10
C GLU A 30 -4.97 -2.17 2.92
N LEU A 31 -4.76 -1.72 1.68
CA LEU A 31 -4.97 -2.56 0.51
C LEU A 31 -3.98 -3.73 0.50
N ALA A 32 -2.70 -3.50 0.79
CA ALA A 32 -1.71 -4.58 0.88
C ALA A 32 -2.05 -5.59 1.99
N GLU A 33 -2.46 -5.11 3.17
CA GLU A 33 -2.93 -5.97 4.26
C GLU A 33 -4.14 -6.82 3.81
N ALA A 34 -5.09 -6.22 3.09
CA ALA A 34 -6.27 -6.92 2.57
C ALA A 34 -5.91 -7.95 1.48
N LEU A 35 -4.98 -7.63 0.58
CA LEU A 35 -4.52 -8.57 -0.45
C LEU A 35 -3.80 -9.76 0.20
N GLN A 36 -2.95 -9.50 1.19
CA GLN A 36 -2.26 -10.56 1.92
C GLN A 36 -3.22 -11.44 2.72
N GLY A 37 -4.27 -10.86 3.31
CA GLY A 37 -5.30 -11.63 4.03
C GLY A 37 -6.21 -12.45 3.11
N GLN A 38 -6.30 -12.10 1.83
CA GLN A 38 -7.05 -12.84 0.81
C GLN A 38 -6.19 -13.90 0.12
N SER A 39 -4.88 -13.66 -0.02
CA SER A 39 -3.96 -14.63 -0.59
C SER A 39 -3.68 -15.76 0.39
N VAL A 40 -3.72 -17.00 -0.11
CA VAL A 40 -3.37 -18.20 0.65
C VAL A 40 -1.83 -18.39 0.71
N GLY A 41 -1.05 -17.42 0.22
CA GLY A 41 0.41 -17.45 0.19
C GLY A 41 1.02 -16.13 -0.26
N ASP A 42 1.95 -16.19 -1.21
CA ASP A 42 2.61 -15.01 -1.78
C ASP A 42 1.65 -14.16 -2.61
N LEU A 43 1.89 -12.85 -2.67
CA LEU A 43 1.15 -11.93 -3.52
C LEU A 43 1.52 -12.14 -5.00
N ASP A 44 0.50 -12.30 -5.83
CA ASP A 44 0.64 -12.59 -7.25
C ASP A 44 0.60 -11.33 -8.13
N LEU A 45 0.67 -11.51 -9.45
CA LEU A 45 0.67 -10.40 -10.39
C LEU A 45 -0.66 -9.62 -10.34
N THR A 46 -1.77 -10.31 -10.17
CA THR A 46 -3.10 -9.68 -10.09
C THR A 46 -3.21 -8.79 -8.85
N ASP A 47 -2.62 -9.19 -7.73
CA ASP A 47 -2.56 -8.38 -6.53
C ASP A 47 -1.62 -7.17 -6.70
N ALA A 48 -0.51 -7.33 -7.44
CA ALA A 48 0.37 -6.22 -7.80
C ALA A 48 -0.34 -5.18 -8.69
N GLU A 49 -1.12 -5.63 -9.67
CA GLU A 49 -1.92 -4.75 -10.53
C GLU A 49 -2.92 -3.92 -9.73
N LYS A 50 -3.70 -4.56 -8.83
CA LYS A 50 -4.63 -3.85 -7.93
C LYS A 50 -3.93 -2.82 -7.06
N LEU A 51 -2.76 -3.16 -6.54
CA LEU A 51 -1.97 -2.25 -5.71
C LEU A 51 -1.52 -1.03 -6.53
N LEU A 52 -1.00 -1.25 -7.73
CA LEU A 52 -0.55 -0.17 -8.61
C LEU A 52 -1.72 0.71 -9.06
N ASP A 53 -2.87 0.12 -9.42
CA ASP A 53 -4.07 0.89 -9.78
C ASP A 53 -4.47 1.83 -8.64
N ARG A 54 -4.40 1.36 -7.39
CA ARG A 54 -4.69 2.21 -6.23
C ARG A 54 -3.66 3.32 -6.02
N VAL A 55 -2.40 3.09 -6.37
CA VAL A 55 -1.31 4.08 -6.33
C VAL A 55 -1.46 5.12 -7.45
N LEU A 56 -1.97 4.71 -8.62
CA LEU A 56 -2.13 5.57 -9.80
C LEU A 56 -3.46 6.30 -9.86
N ASP A 57 -4.50 5.85 -9.13
CA ASP A 57 -5.83 6.49 -9.07
C ASP A 57 -5.75 7.95 -8.57
N GLY A 58 -4.72 8.30 -7.81
CA GLY A 58 -4.42 9.69 -7.39
C GLY A 58 -3.85 10.59 -8.50
N GLY A 59 -3.59 10.05 -9.69
CA GLY A 59 -3.05 10.74 -10.87
C GLY A 59 -1.52 10.92 -10.85
N ALA A 60 -0.97 11.43 -9.75
CA ALA A 60 0.47 11.65 -9.61
C ALA A 60 1.01 10.91 -8.38
N THR A 61 2.00 10.05 -8.59
CA THR A 61 2.67 9.36 -7.48
C THR A 61 3.55 10.35 -6.72
N THR A 62 3.21 10.55 -5.46
CA THR A 62 3.97 11.33 -4.49
C THR A 62 5.05 10.48 -3.82
N GLU A 63 6.03 11.13 -3.20
CA GLU A 63 7.08 10.43 -2.43
C GLU A 63 6.51 9.52 -1.34
N VAL A 64 5.35 9.90 -0.76
CA VAL A 64 4.64 9.14 0.27
C VAL A 64 4.09 7.83 -0.30
N GLU A 65 3.46 7.87 -1.48
CA GLU A 65 2.91 6.67 -2.13
C GLU A 65 4.01 5.71 -2.56
N GLN A 66 5.10 6.23 -3.13
CA GLN A 66 6.27 5.42 -3.51
C GLN A 66 6.91 4.74 -2.30
N ARG A 67 7.09 5.48 -1.19
CA ARG A 67 7.60 4.92 0.06
C ARG A 67 6.68 3.84 0.63
N SER A 68 5.37 4.02 0.48
CA SER A 68 4.36 3.05 0.91
C SER A 68 4.44 1.76 0.11
N VAL A 69 4.57 1.86 -1.21
CA VAL A 69 4.79 0.69 -2.06
C VAL A 69 6.10 -0.02 -1.71
N GLN A 70 7.18 0.71 -1.49
CA GLN A 70 8.46 0.13 -1.09
C GLN A 70 8.36 -0.63 0.24
N TYR A 71 7.70 -0.02 1.24
CA TYR A 71 7.46 -0.68 2.53
C TYR A 71 6.72 -2.01 2.36
N ILE A 72 5.72 -2.04 1.48
CA ILE A 72 4.95 -3.25 1.18
C ILE A 72 5.81 -4.30 0.48
N LEU A 73 6.65 -3.89 -0.48
CA LEU A 73 7.57 -4.80 -1.17
C LEU A 73 8.58 -5.44 -0.21
N ASP A 74 8.94 -4.76 0.87
CA ASP A 74 9.91 -5.25 1.85
C ASP A 74 9.27 -6.05 3.00
N HIS A 75 8.02 -5.74 3.37
CA HIS A 75 7.32 -6.43 4.46
C HIS A 75 6.52 -7.66 4.02
N TYR A 76 6.04 -7.70 2.77
CA TYR A 76 5.21 -8.80 2.28
C TYR A 76 5.99 -9.74 1.35
N GLN A 77 5.52 -10.99 1.26
CA GLN A 77 6.08 -11.96 0.33
C GLN A 77 5.36 -11.84 -1.02
N TRP A 78 6.14 -11.70 -2.07
CA TRP A 78 5.67 -11.51 -3.43
C TRP A 78 6.23 -12.61 -4.32
N THR A 79 5.42 -13.08 -5.26
CA THR A 79 5.94 -13.88 -6.36
C THR A 79 6.96 -13.07 -7.16
N LYS A 80 7.96 -13.75 -7.71
CA LYS A 80 9.03 -13.10 -8.47
C LYS A 80 8.48 -12.22 -9.59
N SER A 81 7.51 -12.73 -10.33
CA SER A 81 6.85 -12.01 -11.44
C SER A 81 6.13 -10.75 -10.96
N ALA A 82 5.42 -10.82 -9.83
CA ALA A 82 4.69 -9.69 -9.26
C ALA A 82 5.65 -8.59 -8.78
N ARG A 83 6.71 -8.99 -8.05
CA ARG A 83 7.74 -8.06 -7.57
C ARG A 83 8.45 -7.35 -8.72
N GLU A 84 8.86 -8.10 -9.74
CA GLU A 84 9.52 -7.55 -10.94
C GLU A 84 8.59 -6.59 -11.69
N TRP A 85 7.32 -6.95 -11.84
CA TRP A 85 6.34 -6.10 -12.50
C TRP A 85 6.08 -4.81 -11.72
N LEU A 86 5.86 -4.90 -10.41
CA LEU A 86 5.60 -3.72 -9.57
C LEU A 86 6.79 -2.76 -9.59
N THR A 87 8.00 -3.29 -9.38
CA THR A 87 9.26 -2.50 -9.39
C THR A 87 9.49 -1.76 -10.71
N LYS A 88 9.09 -2.38 -11.83
CA LYS A 88 9.22 -1.78 -13.17
C LYS A 88 8.18 -0.70 -13.44
N ASN A 89 6.97 -0.84 -12.88
CA ASN A 89 5.85 0.06 -13.13
C ASN A 89 5.71 1.18 -12.10
N THR A 90 6.34 1.07 -10.93
CA THR A 90 6.51 2.20 -10.02
C THR A 90 7.80 2.95 -10.36
N PRO A 91 7.80 4.29 -10.38
CA PRO A 91 9.03 5.07 -10.35
C PRO A 91 9.66 4.86 -8.97
N THR A 92 10.37 3.75 -8.82
CA THR A 92 11.08 3.41 -7.61
C THR A 92 12.20 4.44 -7.48
N GLN A 93 12.05 5.40 -6.56
CA GLN A 93 13.20 6.17 -6.09
C GLN A 93 14.10 5.16 -5.40
N SER A 94 15.13 4.70 -6.13
CA SER A 94 16.23 3.94 -5.55
C SER A 94 16.87 4.82 -4.48
N GLN A 95 16.39 4.69 -3.24
CA GLN A 95 17.09 5.19 -2.08
C GLN A 95 16.99 4.13 -0.99
N ALA A 96 18.07 3.35 -0.97
CA ALA A 96 18.74 2.77 0.18
C ALA A 96 17.85 2.08 1.22
N ALA A 97 18.11 0.77 1.34
CA ALA A 97 18.16 0.06 2.61
C ALA A 97 18.04 0.98 3.82
N ILE A 98 16.99 0.79 4.61
CA ILE A 98 17.00 1.21 6.02
C ILE A 98 17.99 0.23 6.68
N PRO A 99 19.24 0.61 7.02
CA PRO A 99 20.02 -0.21 7.92
C PRO A 99 19.33 -0.18 9.30
N ALA A 100 19.23 -1.36 9.90
CA ALA A 100 18.74 -1.59 11.26
C ALA A 100 19.49 -0.77 12.31
#